data_AF-A0A6N7ZUE1-F1
#
_entry.id   AF-A0A6N7ZUE1-F1
#
_cell.length_a   1.000
_cell.length_b   1.000
_cell.length_c   1.000
_cell.angle_alpha   90.00
_cell.angle_beta   90.00
_cell.angle_gamma   90.00
#
_symmetry.space_group_name_H-M   'P 1'
#
loop_
_entity.id
_entity.type
_entity.pdbx_description
1 polymer ?
#
loop_
_entity_poly.entity_id
_entity_poly.type
_entity_poly.pdbx_seq_one_letter_code
_entity_poly.pdbx_strand_id
1 'polypeptide(L)'
;MKEAKIVCNRKSDQYPLRLPDGMRDEIKNAAKRAEHSMNAEIITRLMGATSAQRETLRDHFAACALPEAINDYDRVGRSPNSNGESLLPYATKAVGTREEIIARQAYRYADAMLKAREAA
;
A
#
# COMPACT_ATOMS: atom_id res chain seq x y z
N MET A 1 13.84 12.58 11.05
CA MET A 1 14.13 12.70 9.59
C MET A 1 13.36 13.91 9.08
N LYS A 2 14.03 14.94 8.55
CA LYS A 2 13.32 16.11 8.00
C LYS A 2 12.68 15.69 6.68
N GLU A 3 11.37 15.84 6.59
CA GLU A 3 10.62 15.66 5.35
C GLU A 3 11.16 16.66 4.32
N ALA A 4 11.85 16.17 3.30
CA ALA A 4 12.43 17.01 2.27
C ALA A 4 11.29 17.55 1.41
N LYS A 5 10.85 18.78 1.71
CA LYS A 5 9.89 19.49 0.88
C LYS A 5 10.43 19.56 -0.55
N ILE A 6 9.78 18.86 -1.48
CA ILE A 6 10.13 18.90 -2.90
C ILE A 6 9.78 20.30 -3.40
N VAL A 7 10.78 21.17 -3.47
CA VAL A 7 10.63 22.54 -3.97
C VAL A 7 11.20 22.61 -5.37
N CYS A 8 10.32 22.64 -6.37
CA CYS A 8 10.73 23.04 -7.71
C CYS A 8 11.04 24.53 -7.70
N ASN A 9 12.29 24.91 -7.96
CA ASN A 9 12.71 26.30 -8.07
C ASN A 9 13.46 26.53 -9.39
N ARG A 10 13.78 27.78 -9.70
CA ARG A 10 14.46 28.15 -10.97
C ARG A 10 15.86 27.54 -11.13
N LYS A 11 16.45 27.02 -10.05
CA LYS A 11 17.75 26.34 -10.02
C LYS A 11 17.62 24.81 -10.09
N SER A 12 16.41 24.26 -10.13
CA SER A 12 16.19 22.82 -10.31
C SER A 12 16.57 22.37 -11.72
N ASP A 13 16.91 21.08 -11.87
CA ASP A 13 17.21 20.48 -13.17
C ASP A 13 16.03 20.62 -14.14
N GLN A 14 16.32 21.07 -15.35
CA GLN A 14 15.32 21.32 -16.38
C GLN A 14 15.34 20.20 -17.41
N TYR A 15 14.18 19.61 -17.66
CA TYR A 15 14.01 18.56 -18.65
C TYR A 15 12.95 18.95 -19.68
N PRO A 16 13.30 19.08 -20.98
CA PRO A 16 12.33 19.39 -22.02
C PRO A 16 11.46 18.16 -22.33
N LEU A 17 10.16 18.23 -22.01
CA LEU A 17 9.20 17.16 -22.27
C LEU A 17 8.57 17.30 -23.66
N ARG A 18 8.54 16.20 -24.42
CA ARG A 18 7.74 16.08 -25.65
C ARG A 18 6.40 15.47 -25.30
N LEU A 19 5.32 16.23 -25.48
CA LEU A 19 3.96 15.81 -25.18
C LEU A 19 3.20 15.56 -26.49
N PRO A 20 2.32 14.56 -26.55
CA PRO A 20 1.35 14.41 -27.62
C PRO A 20 0.45 15.66 -27.75
N ASP A 21 -0.13 15.86 -28.93
CA ASP A 21 -1.05 16.95 -29.19
C ASP A 21 -2.22 16.95 -28.19
N GLY A 22 -2.61 18.13 -27.71
CA GLY A 22 -3.68 18.32 -26.72
C GLY A 22 -3.27 18.04 -25.26
N MET A 23 -2.31 17.15 -24.99
CA MET A 23 -1.93 16.77 -23.62
C MET A 23 -1.35 17.96 -22.82
N ARG A 24 -0.64 18.88 -23.49
CA ARG A 24 -0.11 20.08 -22.85
C ARG A 24 -1.22 20.97 -22.29
N ASP A 25 -2.31 21.14 -23.04
CA ASP A 25 -3.42 21.99 -22.64
C ASP A 25 -4.24 21.36 -21.53
N GLU A 26 -4.39 20.03 -21.54
CA GLU A 26 -4.99 19.29 -20.43
C GLU A 26 -4.23 19.50 -19.11
N ILE A 27 -2.90 19.37 -19.14
CA ILE A 27 -2.05 19.58 -17.95
C ILE A 27 -2.15 21.05 -17.51
N LYS A 28 -2.16 22.01 -18.44
CA LYS A 28 -2.32 23.43 -18.13
C LYS A 28 -3.65 23.71 -17.43
N ASN A 29 -4.74 23.14 -17.93
CA ASN A 29 -6.07 23.32 -17.36
C ASN A 29 -6.17 22.66 -15.98
N ALA A 30 -5.57 21.48 -15.80
CA ALA A 30 -5.50 20.83 -14.50
C ALA A 30 -4.71 21.64 -13.48
N ALA A 31 -3.53 22.14 -13.86
CA ALA A 31 -2.71 23.00 -13.01
C ALA A 31 -3.46 24.28 -12.59
N LYS A 32 -4.23 24.88 -13.51
CA LYS A 32 -5.08 26.05 -13.21
C LYS A 32 -6.18 25.72 -12.20
N ARG A 33 -6.82 24.56 -12.31
CA ARG A 33 -7.84 24.10 -11.35
C ARG A 33 -7.26 23.80 -9.98
N ALA A 34 -6.02 23.30 -9.93
CA ALA A 34 -5.32 22.98 -8.70
C ALA A 34 -4.57 24.18 -8.08
N GLU A 35 -4.67 25.37 -8.68
CA GLU A 35 -3.97 26.59 -8.24
C GLU A 35 -2.45 26.44 -8.08
N HIS A 36 -1.84 25.61 -8.94
CA HIS A 36 -0.41 25.32 -8.91
C HIS A 36 0.24 25.57 -10.27
N SER A 37 1.56 25.71 -10.28
CA SER A 37 2.30 25.82 -11.55
C SER A 37 2.19 24.53 -12.36
N MET A 38 2.27 24.63 -13.68
CA MET A 38 2.27 23.46 -14.57
C MET A 38 3.35 22.43 -14.17
N ASN A 39 4.53 22.91 -13.77
CA ASN A 39 5.62 22.03 -13.32
C ASN A 39 5.27 21.33 -12.00
N ALA A 40 4.62 22.03 -11.06
CA ALA A 40 4.16 21.43 -9.81
C ALA A 40 3.10 20.35 -10.07
N GLU A 41 2.16 20.58 -11.00
CA GLU A 41 1.16 19.56 -11.38
C GLU A 41 1.81 18.31 -11.99
N ILE A 42 2.79 18.48 -12.89
CA ILE A 42 3.54 17.37 -13.49
C ILE A 42 4.24 16.56 -12.39
N ILE A 43 4.92 17.24 -11.48
CA ILE A 43 5.64 16.59 -10.37
C ILE A 43 4.66 15.90 -9.42
N THR A 44 3.53 16.53 -9.08
CA THR A 44 2.49 15.90 -8.24
C THR A 44 1.94 14.64 -8.89
N ARG A 45 1.73 14.63 -10.22
CA ARG A 45 1.29 13.42 -10.93
C ARG A 45 2.36 12.34 -10.97
N LEU A 46 3.62 12.72 -11.22
CA LEU A 46 4.75 11.78 -11.21
C LEU A 46 4.96 11.20 -9.82
N MET A 47 4.92 12.03 -8.78
CA MET A 47 4.95 11.61 -7.38
C MET A 47 3.75 10.74 -7.05
N GLY A 48 2.53 11.11 -7.42
CA GLY A 48 1.34 10.28 -7.19
C GLY A 48 1.41 8.92 -7.92
N ALA A 49 2.14 8.85 -9.04
CA ALA A 49 2.41 7.62 -9.77
C ALA A 49 3.56 6.79 -9.19
N THR A 50 4.54 7.41 -8.54
CA THR A 50 5.75 6.76 -7.99
C THR A 50 5.75 6.59 -6.48
N SER A 51 4.85 7.26 -5.76
CA SER A 51 4.77 7.16 -4.31
C SER A 51 4.24 5.78 -3.96
N ALA A 52 5.14 4.99 -3.38
CA ALA A 52 4.91 3.85 -2.51
C ALA A 52 4.05 4.19 -1.27
N GLN A 53 3.04 5.05 -1.43
CA GLN A 53 2.07 5.55 -0.44
C GLN A 53 0.62 5.29 -0.90
N ARG A 54 0.41 4.58 -2.01
CA ARG A 54 -0.87 3.87 -2.15
C ARG A 54 -0.75 2.64 -1.27
N GLU A 55 -1.55 2.58 -0.21
CA GLU A 55 -1.95 1.30 0.37
C GLU A 55 -2.25 0.38 -0.81
N THR A 56 -1.44 -0.66 -0.97
CA THR A 56 -1.71 -1.62 -2.02
C THR A 56 -3.05 -2.28 -1.67
N LEU A 57 -3.76 -2.80 -2.67
CA LEU A 57 -4.98 -3.58 -2.38
C LEU A 57 -4.70 -4.73 -1.41
N ARG A 58 -3.47 -5.24 -1.44
CA ARG A 58 -2.96 -6.21 -0.47
C ARG A 58 -2.93 -5.63 0.95
N ASP A 59 -2.37 -4.44 1.12
CA ASP A 59 -2.29 -3.77 2.43
C ASP A 59 -3.68 -3.44 2.97
N HIS A 60 -4.60 -3.04 2.10
CA HIS A 60 -6.00 -2.81 2.45
C HIS A 60 -6.68 -4.09 2.95
N PHE A 61 -6.57 -5.20 2.21
CA PHE A 61 -7.12 -6.47 2.66
C PHE A 61 -6.45 -6.99 3.94
N ALA A 62 -5.15 -6.80 4.10
CA ALA A 62 -4.44 -7.17 5.32
C ALA A 62 -4.93 -6.35 6.51
N ALA A 63 -5.14 -5.04 6.34
CA ALA A 63 -5.68 -4.17 7.39
C ALA A 63 -7.11 -4.58 7.79
N CYS A 64 -7.97 -4.91 6.82
CA CYS A 64 -9.31 -5.43 7.09
C CYS A 64 -9.31 -6.80 7.78
N ALA A 65 -8.34 -7.65 7.48
CA ALA A 65 -8.22 -8.98 8.05
C ALA A 65 -7.53 -9.02 9.42
N LEU A 66 -6.85 -7.93 9.82
CA LEU A 66 -6.07 -7.86 11.05
C LEU A 66 -6.87 -8.15 12.34
N PRO A 67 -8.09 -7.60 12.54
CA PRO A 67 -8.88 -7.90 13.73
C PRO A 67 -9.20 -9.39 13.87
N GLU A 68 -9.51 -10.07 12.75
CA GLU A 68 -9.79 -11.50 12.80
C GLU A 68 -8.51 -12.33 12.97
N ALA A 69 -7.39 -11.91 12.39
CA ALA A 69 -6.10 -12.54 12.64
C ALA A 69 -5.69 -12.48 14.14
N ILE A 70 -6.03 -11.39 14.83
CA ILE A 70 -5.86 -11.26 16.30
C ILE A 70 -6.78 -12.24 17.04
N ASN A 71 -8.07 -12.26 16.70
CA ASN A 71 -9.05 -13.16 17.33
C ASN A 71 -8.66 -14.64 17.16
N ASP A 72 -8.23 -15.02 15.96
CA ASP A 72 -7.78 -16.38 15.65
C ASP A 72 -6.59 -16.76 16.53
N TYR A 73 -5.58 -15.89 16.63
CA TYR A 73 -4.42 -16.12 17.49
C TYR A 73 -4.81 -16.33 18.96
N ASP A 74 -5.70 -15.47 19.49
CA ASP A 74 -6.11 -15.52 20.89
C ASP A 74 -7.02 -16.73 21.19
N ARG A 75 -7.86 -17.16 20.23
CA ARG A 75 -8.65 -18.40 20.32
C ARG A 75 -7.76 -19.64 20.37
N VAL A 76 -6.70 -19.67 19.55
CA VAL A 76 -5.76 -20.79 19.51
C VAL A 76 -4.96 -20.90 20.82
N GLY A 77 -4.52 -19.76 21.37
CA GLY A 77 -3.78 -19.71 22.65
C GLY A 77 -4.61 -20.11 23.87
N ARG A 78 -5.94 -20.09 23.78
CA ARG A 78 -6.87 -20.47 24.86
C ARG A 78 -7.46 -21.88 24.69
N SER A 79 -7.14 -22.60 23.61
CA SER A 79 -7.62 -23.97 23.41
C SER A 79 -6.90 -24.93 24.37
N PRO A 80 -7.59 -25.55 25.36
CA PRO A 80 -6.93 -26.43 26.33
C PRO A 80 -6.39 -27.74 25.73
N ASN A 81 -6.78 -28.05 24.49
CA ASN A 81 -6.53 -29.34 23.83
C ASN A 81 -5.79 -29.20 22.49
N SER A 82 -5.15 -28.07 22.20
CA SER A 82 -4.22 -28.03 21.06
C SER A 82 -2.93 -28.72 21.48
N ASN A 83 -2.62 -29.88 20.90
CA ASN A 83 -1.39 -30.66 21.12
C ASN A 83 -0.14 -29.93 20.57
N GLY A 84 0.00 -28.61 20.78
CA GLY A 84 1.00 -27.76 20.14
C GLY A 84 0.72 -27.48 18.65
N GLU A 85 -0.36 -28.02 18.10
CA GLU A 85 -0.81 -27.73 16.74
C GLU A 85 -1.69 -26.47 16.77
N SER A 86 -1.09 -25.36 16.36
CA SER A 86 -1.77 -24.09 16.18
C SER A 86 -2.97 -24.28 15.25
N LEU A 87 -4.18 -24.03 15.74
CA LEU A 87 -5.45 -24.09 14.99
C LEU A 87 -5.59 -23.00 13.91
N LEU A 88 -4.51 -22.32 13.54
CA LEU A 88 -4.46 -21.62 12.25
C LEU A 88 -4.34 -22.71 11.18
N PRO A 89 -5.33 -22.90 10.28
CA PRO A 89 -5.40 -24.05 9.37
C PRO A 89 -4.21 -24.17 8.38
N TYR A 90 -3.27 -23.22 8.41
CA TYR A 90 -2.08 -23.18 7.56
C TYR A 90 -0.80 -22.77 8.31
N ALA A 91 -0.77 -22.85 9.64
CA ALA A 91 0.43 -22.54 10.42
C ALA A 91 1.42 -23.71 10.38
N THR A 92 2.35 -23.68 9.42
CA THR A 92 3.74 -24.09 9.72
C THR A 92 4.12 -23.48 11.06
N LYS A 93 4.68 -24.30 11.98
CA LYS A 93 5.07 -23.95 13.36
C LYS A 93 5.33 -22.45 13.52
N ALA A 94 4.59 -21.81 14.41
CA ALA A 94 4.67 -20.37 14.63
C ALA A 94 6.10 -19.99 15.07
N VAL A 95 6.91 -19.48 14.12
CA VAL A 95 8.23 -18.91 14.39
C VAL A 95 8.11 -17.39 14.34
N GLY A 96 8.45 -16.74 15.46
CA GLY A 96 8.45 -15.30 15.61
C GLY A 96 7.73 -14.81 16.87
N THR A 97 7.65 -13.50 17.04
CA THR A 97 6.83 -12.87 18.07
C THR A 97 5.33 -12.99 17.75
N ARG A 98 4.47 -12.76 18.75
CA ARG A 98 3.00 -12.72 18.56
C ARG A 98 2.60 -11.80 17.42
N GLU A 99 3.19 -10.60 17.38
CA GLU A 99 2.92 -9.57 16.39
C GLU A 99 3.30 -10.02 14.98
N GLU A 100 4.45 -10.69 14.84
CA GLU A 100 4.92 -11.22 13.56
C GLU A 100 4.00 -12.33 13.03
N ILE A 101 3.48 -13.18 13.92
CA ILE A 101 2.56 -14.26 13.56
C ILE A 101 1.23 -13.68 13.07
N ILE A 102 0.67 -12.72 13.81
CA ILE A 102 -0.59 -12.05 13.45
C ILE A 102 -0.46 -11.30 12.12
N ALA A 103 0.61 -10.53 11.94
CA ALA A 103 0.85 -9.80 10.71
C ALA A 103 0.96 -10.76 9.51
N ARG A 104 1.73 -11.85 9.66
CA ARG A 104 1.88 -12.87 8.61
C ARG A 104 0.53 -13.50 8.23
N GLN A 105 -0.32 -13.76 9.20
CA GLN A 105 -1.65 -14.31 8.95
C GLN A 105 -2.55 -13.32 8.19
N ALA A 106 -2.55 -12.04 8.57
CA ALA A 106 -3.32 -11.01 7.88
C ALA A 106 -2.92 -10.87 6.40
N TYR A 107 -1.61 -10.87 6.09
CA TYR A 107 -1.15 -10.82 4.70
C TYR A 107 -1.47 -12.08 3.90
N ARG A 108 -1.56 -13.26 4.54
CA ARG A 108 -2.02 -14.48 3.87
C ARG A 108 -3.49 -14.40 3.46
N TYR A 109 -4.34 -13.84 4.31
CA TYR A 109 -5.73 -13.57 3.95
C TYR A 109 -5.82 -12.60 2.77
N ALA A 110 -5.00 -11.55 2.75
CA ALA A 110 -4.92 -10.63 1.63
C ALA A 110 -4.50 -11.32 0.31
N ASP A 111 -3.47 -12.18 0.36
CA ASP A 111 -3.00 -12.93 -0.81
C ASP A 111 -4.07 -13.90 -1.33
N ALA A 112 -4.82 -14.55 -0.44
CA ALA A 112 -5.94 -15.42 -0.82
C ALA A 112 -7.09 -14.64 -1.49
N MET A 113 -7.42 -13.44 -1.00
CA MET A 113 -8.43 -12.58 -1.59
C MET A 113 -8.03 -12.07 -2.98
N LEU A 114 -6.76 -11.69 -3.15
CA LEU A 114 -6.23 -11.28 -4.46
C LEU A 114 -6.29 -12.44 -5.46
N LYS A 115 -5.88 -13.64 -5.05
CA LYS A 115 -5.96 -14.84 -5.89
C LYS A 115 -7.41 -15.18 -6.27
N ALA A 116 -8.35 -15.05 -5.34
CA ALA A 116 -9.77 -15.28 -5.62
C ALA A 116 -10.33 -14.26 -6.62
N ARG A 117 -9.88 -13.00 -6.56
CA ARG A 117 -10.26 -11.96 -7.51
C ARG A 117 -9.73 -12.22 -8.92
N GLU A 118 -8.52 -12.73 -9.06
CA GLU A 118 -7.94 -13.07 -10.37
C GLU A 118 -8.63 -14.27 -11.03
N ALA A 119 -9.29 -15.12 -10.24
CA ALA A 119 -9.99 -16.31 -10.71
C ALA A 119 -11.47 -16.08 -11.05
N ALA A 120 -11.99 -14.86 -10.86
CA ALA A 120 -13.38 -14.46 -11.12
C ALA A 120 -13.51 -13.69 -12.44
#